data_AF-A0A2C6Y414-F1
#
_entry.id   AF-A0A2C6Y414-F1
#
_cell.length_a   1.000
_cell.length_b   1.000
_cell.length_c   1.000
_cell.angle_alpha   90.00
_cell.angle_beta   90.00
_cell.angle_gamma   90.00
#
_symmetry.space_group_name_H-M   'P 1'
#
loop_
_entity.id
_entity.type
_entity.pdbx_description
1 polymer ?
#
loop_
_entity_poly.entity_id
_entity_poly.type
_entity_poly.pdbx_seq_one_letter_code
_entity_poly.pdbx_strand_id
1 'polypeptide(L)'
;MPRLHALRTEMLARRYLASRGDTPMVEDPLHIALPRLRAEVVAATRLARLDLTIALGLLIAAMTLVVTAWLAPMHGGLLVTLLHLHLAPLVGLGVAVWAAIVLERSGPRLVVARRIARALQAGALFEALELAVCGLPGPHTA
;
A
#
# COMPACT_ATOMS: atom_id res chain seq x y z
N MET A 1 32.86 -2.80 -18.88
CA MET A 1 31.98 -1.61 -19.07
C MET A 1 31.33 -1.10 -17.75
N PRO A 2 32.07 -0.92 -16.65
CA PRO A 2 31.48 -0.49 -15.37
C PRO A 2 31.10 1.00 -15.32
N ARG A 3 31.81 1.88 -16.04
CA ARG A 3 31.56 3.33 -16.03
C ARG A 3 30.19 3.74 -16.60
N LEU A 4 29.73 3.06 -17.64
CA LEU A 4 28.40 3.32 -18.22
C LEU A 4 27.25 2.93 -17.27
N HIS A 5 27.44 1.87 -16.48
CA HIS A 5 26.44 1.46 -15.49
C HIS A 5 26.36 2.47 -14.35
N ALA A 6 27.51 2.94 -13.85
CA ALA A 6 27.58 3.97 -12.81
C ALA A 6 26.89 5.29 -13.23
N LEU A 7 27.17 5.76 -14.45
CA LEU A 7 26.54 6.97 -14.99
C LEU A 7 25.02 6.82 -15.15
N ARG A 8 24.54 5.65 -15.59
CA ARG A 8 23.09 5.38 -15.70
C ARG A 8 22.41 5.33 -14.33
N THR A 9 23.04 4.72 -13.33
CA THR A 9 22.50 4.69 -11.96
C THR A 9 22.44 6.07 -11.34
N GLU A 10 23.46 6.91 -11.53
CA GLU A 10 23.45 8.30 -11.07
C GLU A 10 22.35 9.13 -11.76
N MET A 11 22.17 8.96 -13.07
CA MET A 11 21.10 9.65 -13.80
C MET A 11 19.72 9.26 -13.28
N LEU A 12 19.49 7.98 -12.97
CA LEU A 12 18.24 7.52 -12.36
C LEU A 12 18.05 8.07 -10.95
N ALA A 13 19.10 8.13 -10.13
CA ALA A 13 19.04 8.74 -8.80
C ALA A 13 18.64 10.22 -8.87
N ARG A 14 19.19 10.98 -9.82
CA ARG A 14 18.80 12.38 -10.06
C ARG A 14 17.35 12.52 -10.52
N ARG A 15 16.91 11.65 -11.44
CA ARG A 15 15.49 11.62 -11.88
C ARG A 15 14.55 11.28 -10.74
N TYR A 16 14.93 10.34 -9.88
CA TYR A 16 14.17 10.00 -8.68
C TYR A 16 14.06 11.21 -7.76
N LEU A 17 15.17 11.88 -7.42
CA LEU A 17 15.14 13.09 -6.58
C LEU A 17 14.27 14.20 -7.20
N ALA A 18 14.42 14.45 -8.50
CA ALA A 18 13.60 15.41 -9.23
C ALA A 18 12.10 15.07 -9.16
N SER A 19 11.74 13.78 -9.30
CA SER A 19 10.33 13.32 -9.20
C SER A 19 9.74 13.51 -7.79
N ARG A 20 10.59 13.63 -6.77
CA ARG A 20 10.21 13.85 -5.37
C ARG A 20 10.26 15.32 -4.95
N GLY A 21 10.57 16.23 -5.87
CA GLY A 21 10.65 17.67 -5.63
C GLY A 21 11.97 18.15 -5.00
N ASP A 22 12.99 17.29 -4.92
CA ASP A 22 14.32 17.67 -4.44
C ASP A 22 15.15 18.34 -5.53
N THR A 23 16.19 19.08 -5.10
CA THR A 23 17.18 19.66 -6.00
C THR A 23 18.00 18.54 -6.68
N PRO A 24 17.96 18.43 -8.03
CA PRO A 24 18.63 17.34 -8.74
C PRO A 24 20.16 17.49 -8.85
N MET A 25 20.70 18.67 -8.52
CA MET A 25 22.13 18.98 -8.53
C MET A 25 22.74 18.82 -7.14
N VAL A 26 22.92 17.56 -6.74
CA VAL A 26 23.71 17.18 -5.55
C VAL A 26 25.01 16.53 -6.03
N GLU A 27 26.12 16.79 -5.34
CA GLU A 27 27.44 16.20 -5.63
C GLU A 27 27.41 14.67 -5.65
N ASP A 28 26.71 14.03 -4.69
CA ASP A 28 26.47 12.57 -4.69
C ASP A 28 24.96 12.26 -4.60
N PRO A 29 24.27 12.12 -5.76
CA PRO A 29 22.84 11.86 -5.77
C PRO A 29 22.50 10.45 -5.25
N LEU A 30 23.42 9.50 -5.32
CA LEU A 30 23.18 8.12 -4.90
C LEU A 30 23.15 8.03 -3.37
N HIS A 31 24.05 8.75 -2.70
CA HIS A 31 24.12 8.80 -1.24
C HIS A 31 22.85 9.39 -0.61
N ILE A 32 22.15 10.29 -1.31
CA ILE A 32 20.89 10.88 -0.84
C ILE A 32 19.68 10.04 -1.27
N ALA A 33 19.65 9.56 -2.52
CA ALA A 33 18.50 8.83 -3.05
C ALA A 33 18.27 7.48 -2.34
N LEU A 34 19.34 6.73 -2.02
CA LEU A 34 19.23 5.40 -1.42
C LEU A 34 18.62 5.36 -0.01
N PRO A 35 19.08 6.16 0.98
CA PRO A 35 18.46 6.16 2.31
C PRO A 35 17.01 6.65 2.24
N ARG A 36 16.71 7.64 1.38
CA ARG A 36 15.34 8.13 1.16
C ARG A 36 14.44 7.06 0.56
N LEU A 37 14.90 6.36 -0.47
CA LEU A 37 14.17 5.24 -1.08
C LEU A 37 13.91 4.13 -0.06
N ARG A 38 14.88 3.79 0.79
CA ARG A 38 14.69 2.83 1.88
C ARG A 38 13.61 3.30 2.86
N ALA A 39 13.64 4.56 3.27
CA ALA A 39 12.63 5.14 4.14
C ALA A 39 11.22 5.11 3.51
N GLU A 40 11.09 5.48 2.23
CA GLU A 40 9.82 5.43 1.49
C GLU A 40 9.28 4.00 1.37
N VAL A 41 10.13 3.02 1.07
CA VAL A 41 9.72 1.60 1.01
C VAL A 41 9.26 1.10 2.39
N VAL A 42 9.93 1.48 3.47
CA VAL A 42 9.51 1.13 4.84
C VAL A 42 8.19 1.81 5.20
N ALA A 43 8.01 3.09 4.87
CA ALA A 43 6.77 3.81 5.11
C ALA A 43 5.60 3.20 4.32
N ALA A 44 5.80 2.95 3.02
CA ALA A 44 4.78 2.36 2.15
C ALA A 44 4.38 0.94 2.60
N THR A 45 5.35 0.12 3.00
CA THR A 45 5.05 -1.22 3.53
C THR A 45 4.33 -1.17 4.87
N ARG A 46 4.68 -0.24 5.77
CA ARG A 46 3.98 -0.05 7.04
C ARG A 46 2.54 0.42 6.82
N LEU A 47 2.32 1.40 5.94
CA LEU A 47 0.99 1.91 5.63
C LEU A 47 0.11 0.81 5.02
N ALA A 48 0.64 0.09 4.04
CA ALA A 48 -0.09 -1.00 3.39
C ALA A 48 -0.39 -2.16 4.36
N ARG A 49 0.48 -2.43 5.34
CA ARG A 49 0.17 -3.38 6.43
C ARG A 49 -0.95 -2.87 7.32
N LEU A 50 -0.90 -1.60 7.73
CA LEU A 50 -1.94 -1.00 8.55
C LEU A 50 -3.30 -1.06 7.84
N ASP A 51 -3.38 -0.63 6.58
CA ASP A 51 -4.59 -0.71 5.76
C ASP A 51 -5.16 -2.13 5.72
N LEU A 52 -4.30 -3.13 5.50
CA LEU A 52 -4.70 -4.53 5.40
C LEU A 52 -5.14 -5.10 6.75
N THR A 53 -4.50 -4.69 7.86
CA THR A 53 -4.93 -5.07 9.22
C THR A 53 -6.25 -4.42 9.61
N ILE A 54 -6.45 -3.13 9.27
CA ILE A 54 -7.72 -2.44 9.49
C ILE A 54 -8.80 -3.13 8.66
N ALA A 55 -8.49 -3.51 7.42
CA ALA A 55 -9.44 -4.19 6.57
C ALA A 55 -9.82 -5.58 7.06
N LEU A 56 -8.85 -6.35 7.55
CA LEU A 56 -9.11 -7.63 8.20
C LEU A 56 -9.96 -7.45 9.47
N GLY A 57 -9.66 -6.45 10.30
CA GLY A 57 -10.43 -6.14 11.51
C GLY A 57 -11.88 -5.78 11.20
N LEU A 58 -12.11 -4.94 10.18
CA LEU A 58 -13.45 -4.59 9.70
C LEU A 58 -14.20 -5.79 9.12
N LEU A 59 -13.51 -6.67 8.40
CA LEU A 59 -14.10 -7.89 7.87
C LEU A 59 -14.52 -8.85 8.99
N ILE A 60 -13.67 -9.04 10.00
CA ILE A 60 -14.02 -9.83 11.19
C ILE A 60 -15.21 -9.20 11.91
N ALA A 61 -15.19 -7.88 12.18
CA ALA A 61 -16.29 -7.18 12.84
C ALA A 61 -17.62 -7.33 12.07
N ALA A 62 -17.58 -7.23 10.74
CA ALA A 62 -18.73 -7.45 9.88
C ALA A 62 -19.25 -8.89 9.98
N MET A 63 -18.35 -9.89 9.92
CA MET A 63 -18.74 -11.28 10.12
C MET A 63 -19.36 -11.52 11.49
N THR A 64 -18.80 -10.93 12.56
CA THR A 64 -19.36 -11.01 13.90
C THR A 64 -20.76 -10.41 13.96
N LEU A 65 -20.97 -9.25 13.32
CA LEU A 65 -22.29 -8.62 13.18
C LEU A 65 -23.28 -9.52 12.46
N VAL A 66 -22.88 -10.18 11.36
CA VAL A 66 -23.75 -11.12 10.64
C VAL A 66 -24.07 -12.35 11.50
N VAL A 67 -23.11 -12.87 12.27
CA VAL A 67 -23.33 -14.02 13.16
C VAL A 67 -24.23 -13.66 14.34
N THR A 68 -24.03 -12.51 14.98
CA THR A 68 -24.88 -12.04 16.08
C THR A 68 -26.29 -11.68 15.59
N ALA A 69 -26.40 -11.10 14.39
CA ALA A 69 -27.65 -10.89 13.68
C ALA A 69 -28.44 -12.19 13.47
N TRP A 70 -27.73 -13.27 13.12
CA TRP A 70 -28.33 -14.59 12.94
C TRP A 70 -28.80 -15.24 14.24
N LEU A 71 -28.21 -14.87 15.37
CA LEU A 71 -28.58 -15.34 16.72
C LEU A 71 -29.68 -14.49 17.37
N ALA A 72 -29.86 -13.24 16.93
CA ALA A 72 -30.90 -12.33 17.40
C ALA A 72 -32.37 -12.84 17.28
N PRO A 73 -32.77 -13.67 16.30
CA PRO A 73 -34.14 -14.18 16.19
C PRO A 73 -34.55 -15.08 17.36
N MET A 74 -33.59 -15.57 18.16
CA MET A 74 -33.88 -16.36 19.35
C MET A 74 -34.41 -15.51 20.54
N HIS A 75 -34.32 -14.18 20.48
CA HIS A 75 -34.64 -13.30 21.62
C HIS A 75 -35.50 -12.05 21.27
N GLY A 76 -35.82 -11.78 20.01
CA GLY A 76 -36.45 -10.51 19.57
C GLY A 76 -37.69 -10.65 18.67
N GLY A 77 -38.65 -9.72 18.81
CA GLY A 77 -39.91 -9.71 18.04
C GLY A 77 -39.75 -9.42 16.54
N LEU A 78 -40.77 -9.79 15.75
CA LEU A 78 -40.79 -9.88 14.27
C LEU A 78 -40.28 -8.61 13.52
N LEU A 79 -40.47 -7.43 14.10
CA LEU A 79 -39.96 -6.14 13.60
C LEU A 79 -38.43 -6.03 13.64
N VAL A 80 -37.81 -6.53 14.71
CA VAL A 80 -36.35 -6.54 14.88
C VAL A 80 -35.70 -7.45 13.85
N THR A 81 -36.30 -8.62 13.60
CA THR A 81 -35.85 -9.56 12.55
C THR A 81 -35.96 -8.97 11.15
N LEU A 82 -37.07 -8.30 10.81
CA LEU A 82 -37.24 -7.66 9.50
C LEU A 82 -36.21 -6.55 9.26
N LEU A 83 -36.01 -5.68 10.25
CA LEU A 83 -35.01 -4.61 10.19
C LEU A 83 -33.59 -5.18 10.04
N HIS A 84 -33.27 -6.25 10.78
CA HIS A 84 -31.98 -6.93 10.67
C HIS A 84 -31.74 -7.53 9.30
N LEU A 85 -32.76 -8.15 8.71
CA LEU A 85 -32.69 -8.77 7.39
C LEU A 85 -32.32 -7.76 6.29
N HIS A 86 -32.64 -6.47 6.49
CA HIS A 86 -32.40 -5.41 5.51
C HIS A 86 -31.08 -4.67 5.76
N LEU A 87 -30.71 -4.45 7.03
CA LEU A 87 -29.47 -3.76 7.39
C LEU A 87 -28.23 -4.64 7.24
N ALA A 88 -28.31 -5.94 7.59
CA ALA A 88 -27.16 -6.82 7.53
C ALA A 88 -26.56 -6.98 6.12
N PRO A 89 -27.35 -7.14 5.04
CA PRO A 89 -26.82 -7.19 3.67
C PRO A 89 -26.21 -5.86 3.24
N LEU A 90 -26.82 -4.72 3.60
CA LEU A 90 -26.31 -3.40 3.25
C LEU A 90 -24.94 -3.13 3.91
N VAL A 91 -24.81 -3.48 5.18
CA VAL A 91 -23.54 -3.37 5.91
C VAL A 91 -22.50 -4.33 5.33
N GLY A 92 -22.88 -5.59 5.06
CA GLY A 92 -22.00 -6.58 4.45
C GLY A 92 -21.48 -6.13 3.07
N LEU A 93 -22.35 -5.56 2.24
CA LEU A 93 -22.00 -5.05 0.93
C LEU A 93 -21.10 -3.81 1.02
N GLY A 94 -21.38 -2.89 1.95
CA GLY A 94 -20.51 -1.74 2.21
C GLY A 94 -19.10 -2.14 2.64
N VAL A 95 -18.98 -3.13 3.54
CA VAL A 95 -17.68 -3.65 3.98
C VAL A 95 -16.95 -4.39 2.85
N ALA A 96 -17.66 -5.17 2.04
CA ALA A 96 -17.07 -5.87 0.90
C ALA A 96 -16.52 -4.90 -0.16
N VAL A 97 -17.29 -3.86 -0.51
CA VAL A 97 -16.87 -2.81 -1.45
C VAL A 97 -15.66 -2.06 -0.89
N TRP A 98 -15.70 -1.68 0.39
CA TRP A 98 -14.58 -0.98 1.01
C TRP A 98 -13.32 -1.86 1.07
N ALA A 99 -13.45 -3.15 1.43
CA ALA A 99 -12.34 -4.09 1.42
C ALA A 99 -11.75 -4.30 0.01
N ALA A 100 -12.60 -4.35 -1.02
CA ALA A 100 -12.16 -4.44 -2.41
C ALA A 100 -11.36 -3.20 -2.83
N ILE A 101 -11.84 -1.99 -2.49
CA ILE A 101 -11.15 -0.73 -2.79
C ILE A 101 -9.78 -0.68 -2.09
N VAL A 102 -9.72 -1.09 -0.82
CA VAL A 102 -8.46 -1.15 -0.06
C VAL A 102 -7.51 -2.18 -0.68
N LEU A 103 -8.00 -3.35 -1.07
CA LEU A 103 -7.18 -4.39 -1.68
C LEU A 103 -6.62 -3.94 -3.05
N GLU A 104 -7.45 -3.29 -3.86
CA GLU A 104 -7.09 -2.78 -5.18
C GLU A 104 -6.05 -1.66 -5.08
N ARG A 105 -6.16 -0.76 -4.10
CA ARG A 105 -5.18 0.32 -3.89
C ARG A 105 -3.90 -0.13 -3.18
N SER A 106 -4.03 -0.94 -2.13
CA SER A 106 -2.91 -1.25 -1.22
C SER A 106 -2.13 -2.48 -1.69
N GLY A 107 -2.75 -3.42 -2.42
CA GLY A 107 -2.11 -4.62 -2.96
C GLY A 107 -0.94 -4.32 -3.93
N PRO A 108 -1.16 -3.57 -5.03
CA PRO A 108 -0.11 -3.23 -5.98
C PRO A 108 1.06 -2.47 -5.33
N ARG A 109 0.75 -1.51 -4.43
CA ARG A 109 1.74 -0.76 -3.66
C ARG A 109 2.64 -1.68 -2.83
N LEU A 110 2.05 -2.70 -2.18
CA LEU A 110 2.77 -3.67 -1.36
C LEU A 110 3.69 -4.57 -2.21
N VAL A 111 3.21 -5.00 -3.38
CA VAL A 111 3.99 -5.82 -4.31
C VAL A 111 5.19 -5.06 -4.87
N VAL A 112 4.98 -3.81 -5.31
CA VAL A 112 6.05 -2.94 -5.83
C VAL A 112 7.08 -2.65 -4.73
N ALA A 113 6.64 -2.25 -3.53
CA ALA A 113 7.55 -1.99 -2.42
C ALA A 113 8.39 -3.22 -2.03
N ARG A 114 7.80 -4.43 -2.07
CA ARG A 114 8.54 -5.70 -1.85
C ARG A 114 9.54 -6.02 -2.96
N ARG A 115 9.25 -5.66 -4.22
CA ARG A 115 10.20 -5.86 -5.32
C ARG A 115 11.40 -4.91 -5.17
N ILE A 116 11.14 -3.64 -4.85
CA ILE A 116 12.19 -2.64 -4.59
C ILE A 116 13.05 -3.06 -3.39
N ALA A 117 12.43 -3.52 -2.29
CA ALA A 117 13.17 -4.00 -1.12
C ALA A 117 14.10 -5.17 -1.46
N ARG A 118 13.64 -6.13 -2.28
CA ARG A 118 14.45 -7.26 -2.73
C ARG A 118 15.61 -6.82 -3.64
N ALA A 119 15.35 -5.91 -4.59
CA ALA A 119 16.39 -5.34 -5.45
C ALA A 119 17.46 -4.60 -4.62
N LEU A 120 17.06 -3.86 -3.59
CA LEU A 120 17.98 -3.20 -2.66
C LEU A 120 18.82 -4.19 -1.84
N GLN A 121 18.22 -5.30 -1.38
CA GLN A 121 18.93 -6.37 -0.65
C GLN A 121 19.92 -7.12 -1.55
N ALA A 122 19.59 -7.30 -2.83
CA ALA A 122 20.46 -7.93 -3.81
C ALA A 122 21.59 -7.01 -4.32
N GLY A 123 21.62 -5.74 -3.90
CA GLY A 123 22.58 -4.75 -4.41
C GLY A 123 22.29 -4.29 -5.85
N ALA A 124 21.13 -4.63 -6.41
CA ALA A 124 20.69 -4.23 -7.75
C ALA A 124 20.14 -2.79 -7.75
N LEU A 125 21.02 -1.82 -7.51
CA LEU A 125 20.65 -0.41 -7.31
C LEU A 125 19.96 0.21 -8.54
N PHE A 126 20.37 -0.18 -9.75
CA PHE A 126 19.74 0.25 -11.00
C PHE A 126 18.27 -0.16 -11.05
N GLU A 127 18.00 -1.45 -10.83
CA GLU A 127 16.66 -2.03 -10.88
C GLU A 127 15.77 -1.46 -9.76
N ALA A 128 16.33 -1.26 -8.56
CA ALA A 128 15.63 -0.63 -7.45
C ALA A 128 15.19 0.81 -7.77
N LEU A 129 16.07 1.61 -8.38
CA LEU A 129 15.78 2.99 -8.77
C LEU A 129 14.81 3.06 -9.96
N GLU A 130 14.95 2.18 -10.95
CA GLU A 130 14.03 2.09 -12.08
C GLU A 130 12.61 1.75 -11.61
N LEU A 131 12.47 0.72 -10.76
CA LEU A 131 11.19 0.36 -10.13
C LEU A 131 10.62 1.50 -9.27
N ALA A 132 11.46 2.29 -8.61
CA ALA A 132 11.03 3.41 -7.79
C ALA A 132 10.52 4.60 -8.62
N VAL A 133 11.16 4.89 -9.75
CA VAL A 133 10.74 5.96 -10.67
C VAL A 133 9.43 5.61 -11.36
N CYS A 134 9.24 4.35 -11.75
CA CYS A 134 8.03 3.92 -12.47
C CYS A 134 6.87 3.50 -11.56
N GLY A 135 7.15 2.99 -10.36
CA GLY A 135 6.17 2.23 -9.58
C GLY A 135 5.74 2.84 -8.25
N LEU A 136 6.50 3.75 -7.64
CA LEU A 136 6.11 4.39 -6.38
C LEU A 136 5.39 5.72 -6.67
N PRO A 137 4.12 5.90 -6.27
CA PRO A 137 3.44 7.18 -6.43
C PRO A 137 4.23 8.30 -5.73
N GLY A 138 4.32 9.46 -6.37
CA GLY A 138 4.97 10.66 -5.84
C GLY A 138 4.35 11.12 -4.51
N PRO A 139 5.07 11.86 -3.65
CA PRO A 139 4.52 12.42 -2.41
C PRO A 139 3.27 13.28 -2.62
N HIS A 140 3.07 13.82 -3.83
CA HIS A 140 1.91 14.63 -4.22
C HIS A 140 0.69 13.84 -4.70
N THR A 141 0.75 12.50 -4.72
CA THR A 141 -0.34 11.64 -5.21
C THR A 141 -0.90 10.69 -4.14
N ALA A 142 -0.60 10.97 -2.86
CA ALA A 142 -1.18 10.27 -1.72
C ALA A 142 -2.48 10.93 -1.27
#